data_AF-A0A0G0UFA7-F1
#
_entry.id   AF-A0A0G0UFA7-F1
#
_cell.length_a   1.000
_cell.length_b   1.000
_cell.length_c   1.000
_cell.angle_alpha   90.00
_cell.angle_beta   90.00
_cell.angle_gamma   90.00
#
_symmetry.space_group_name_H-M   'P 1'
#
loop_
_entity.id
_entity.type
_entity.pdbx_description
1 polymer ?
#
loop_
_entity_poly.entity_id
_entity_poly.type
_entity_poly.pdbx_seq_one_letter_code
_entity_poly.pdbx_strand_id
1 'polypeptide(L)'
;MRKKRALTTEGARAVRQKGYDDALEFALAIGLSTDYKNDSQAKKDVIDLSGDAHSVKGGIKKWQVFLYGLGRFESDHAFIVMNGIGALLAECINAFPTTYAKYRRDKVAAKERLRIPMVKLAEKLKERPRLKAFLNKSLFNGGEVNYLTVKQDEVFHVFLNKDVVDTLGDNLEVCNSRAISAGQMPEQKVLLRYNGKNLGELEMRNDSEIHYREVRFNMIKPKVMELLFEKIPMTKKFNDKVLMYGNTPRRFGRW
;
A
#
# COMPACT_ATOMS: atom_id res chain seq x y z
N MET A 1 -16.47 23.03 -15.25
CA MET A 1 -15.83 21.74 -15.62
C MET A 1 -15.08 21.16 -14.42
N ARG A 2 -15.40 19.93 -14.01
CA ARG A 2 -14.68 19.25 -12.91
C ARG A 2 -13.33 18.76 -13.46
N LYS A 3 -12.21 19.35 -13.02
CA LYS A 3 -10.84 18.91 -13.38
C LYS A 3 -10.76 17.38 -13.22
N LYS A 4 -10.34 16.67 -14.28
CA LYS A 4 -10.06 15.22 -14.21
C LYS A 4 -9.05 15.00 -13.08
N ARG A 5 -9.46 14.23 -12.06
CA ARG A 5 -8.61 13.91 -10.90
C ARG A 5 -7.60 12.79 -11.21
N ALA A 6 -7.80 12.07 -12.31
CA ALA A 6 -6.91 11.00 -12.77
C ALA A 6 -5.80 11.58 -13.67
N LEU A 7 -4.61 10.97 -13.61
CA LEU A 7 -3.53 11.26 -14.55
C LEU A 7 -3.94 10.92 -15.97
N THR A 8 -3.35 11.62 -16.94
CA THR A 8 -3.38 11.17 -18.35
C THR A 8 -2.60 9.86 -18.49
N THR A 9 -2.83 9.12 -19.57
CA THR A 9 -2.08 7.90 -19.90
C THR A 9 -0.57 8.16 -19.90
N GLU A 10 -0.14 9.29 -20.47
CA GLU A 10 1.25 9.74 -20.47
C GLU A 10 1.77 10.05 -19.07
N GLY A 11 1.00 10.77 -18.25
CA GLY A 11 1.37 11.05 -16.86
C GLY A 11 1.52 9.77 -16.03
N ALA A 12 0.63 8.78 -16.24
CA ALA A 12 0.75 7.47 -15.61
C ALA A 12 1.97 6.69 -16.12
N ARG A 13 2.33 6.81 -17.40
CA ARG A 13 3.56 6.21 -17.97
C ARG A 13 4.81 6.86 -17.38
N ALA A 14 4.86 8.19 -17.27
CA ALA A 14 5.98 8.91 -16.68
C ALA A 14 6.20 8.54 -15.21
N VAL A 15 5.13 8.40 -14.42
CA VAL A 15 5.22 7.93 -13.03
C VAL A 15 5.75 6.50 -12.94
N ARG A 16 5.32 5.61 -13.85
CA ARG A 16 5.85 4.24 -13.92
C ARG A 16 7.33 4.23 -14.30
N GLN A 17 7.71 5.00 -15.31
CA GLN A 17 9.10 5.10 -15.75
C GLN A 17 10.01 5.57 -14.62
N LYS A 18 9.63 6.65 -13.93
CA LYS A 18 10.35 7.13 -12.75
C LYS A 18 10.50 6.06 -11.67
N GLY A 19 9.48 5.23 -11.46
CA GLY A 19 9.56 4.11 -10.52
C GLY A 19 10.61 3.07 -10.93
N TYR A 20 10.77 2.78 -12.22
CA TYR A 20 11.83 1.93 -12.74
C TYR A 20 13.21 2.60 -12.59
N ASP A 21 13.30 3.88 -12.92
CA ASP A 21 14.55 4.64 -12.82
C ASP A 21 15.05 4.70 -11.35
N ASP A 22 14.14 4.93 -10.39
CA ASP A 22 14.46 4.93 -8.96
C ASP A 22 14.92 3.52 -8.49
N ALA A 23 14.36 2.44 -9.04
CA ALA A 23 14.76 1.07 -8.72
C ALA A 23 16.14 0.74 -9.30
N LEU A 24 16.41 1.13 -10.54
CA LEU A 24 17.73 1.01 -11.16
C LEU A 24 18.78 1.79 -10.39
N GLU A 25 18.48 3.03 -10.01
CA GLU A 25 19.41 3.83 -9.22
C GLU A 25 19.72 3.16 -7.88
N PHE A 26 18.72 2.60 -7.20
CA PHE A 26 18.94 1.86 -5.96
C PHE A 26 19.84 0.63 -6.19
N ALA A 27 19.55 -0.16 -7.23
CA ALA A 27 20.33 -1.35 -7.57
C ALA A 27 21.81 -1.03 -7.82
N LEU A 28 22.07 0.01 -8.63
CA LEU A 28 23.43 0.50 -8.87
C LEU A 28 24.08 1.01 -7.57
N ALA A 29 23.32 1.71 -6.72
CA ALA A 29 23.82 2.23 -5.45
C ALA A 29 24.21 1.14 -4.44
N ILE A 30 23.70 -0.08 -4.58
CA ILE A 30 24.09 -1.23 -3.75
C ILE A 30 25.10 -2.17 -4.42
N GLY A 31 25.65 -1.78 -5.58
CA GLY A 31 26.71 -2.50 -6.27
C GLY A 31 26.25 -3.55 -7.29
N LEU A 32 24.96 -3.57 -7.65
CA LEU A 32 24.49 -4.40 -8.76
C LEU A 32 24.85 -3.75 -10.11
N SER A 33 25.11 -4.55 -11.13
CA SER A 33 25.39 -4.05 -12.49
C SER A 33 24.14 -3.61 -13.24
N THR A 34 22.99 -4.18 -12.86
CA THR A 34 21.66 -3.87 -13.35
C THR A 34 20.68 -4.11 -12.22
N ASP A 35 19.44 -3.66 -12.38
CA ASP A 35 18.38 -3.89 -11.43
C ASP A 35 17.83 -5.33 -11.39
N TYR A 36 18.15 -6.22 -12.35
CA TYR A 36 17.34 -7.45 -12.50
C TYR A 36 18.07 -8.77 -12.84
N LYS A 37 17.63 -9.83 -12.14
CA LYS A 37 17.41 -11.19 -12.67
C LYS A 37 15.92 -11.57 -12.46
N ASN A 38 15.20 -11.84 -13.56
CA ASN A 38 13.86 -12.48 -13.71
C ASN A 38 12.51 -11.69 -13.66
N ASP A 39 11.59 -12.26 -14.48
CA ASP A 39 10.18 -12.07 -14.86
C ASP A 39 9.65 -10.69 -15.35
N SER A 40 9.02 -10.73 -16.53
CA SER A 40 8.43 -9.60 -17.26
C SER A 40 7.03 -9.20 -16.77
N GLN A 41 6.33 -10.07 -16.03
CA GLN A 41 4.92 -9.87 -15.68
C GLN A 41 4.65 -9.40 -14.24
N ALA A 42 5.63 -9.46 -13.34
CA ALA A 42 5.47 -9.06 -11.94
C ALA A 42 5.92 -7.60 -11.67
N LYS A 43 5.36 -7.00 -10.62
CA LYS A 43 5.89 -5.75 -10.05
C LYS A 43 7.30 -6.06 -9.52
N LYS A 44 8.29 -5.45 -10.17
CA LYS A 44 9.70 -5.78 -9.99
C LYS A 44 10.21 -5.23 -8.65
N ASP A 45 10.61 -6.11 -7.76
CA ASP A 45 11.41 -5.77 -6.60
C ASP A 45 12.90 -5.89 -6.97
N VAL A 46 13.75 -5.07 -6.35
CA VAL A 46 15.20 -5.21 -6.53
C VAL A 46 15.67 -6.36 -5.65
N ILE A 47 16.39 -7.33 -6.22
CA ILE A 47 16.96 -8.45 -5.49
C ILE A 47 18.43 -8.16 -5.24
N ASP A 48 18.83 -8.06 -3.97
CA ASP A 48 20.22 -7.76 -3.62
C ASP A 48 21.15 -8.98 -3.79
N LEU A 49 22.44 -8.78 -3.53
CA LEU A 49 23.47 -9.84 -3.66
C LEU A 49 23.28 -10.99 -2.67
N SER A 50 22.53 -10.78 -1.59
CA SER A 50 22.15 -11.82 -0.63
C SER A 50 20.87 -12.57 -1.03
N GLY A 51 20.22 -12.17 -2.12
CA GLY A 51 18.96 -12.76 -2.59
C GLY A 51 17.72 -12.17 -1.93
N ASP A 52 17.86 -11.11 -1.14
CA ASP A 52 16.74 -10.47 -0.45
C ASP A 52 16.02 -9.46 -1.36
N ALA A 53 14.69 -9.42 -1.25
CA ALA A 53 13.84 -8.57 -2.08
C ALA A 53 13.56 -7.20 -1.45
N HIS A 54 13.66 -6.15 -2.27
CA HIS A 54 13.40 -4.77 -1.92
C HIS A 54 12.20 -4.21 -2.69
N SER A 55 11.15 -3.85 -1.96
CA SER A 55 10.09 -3.00 -2.49
C SER A 55 10.57 -1.56 -2.54
N VAL A 56 11.11 -1.14 -3.69
CA VAL A 56 11.52 0.25 -3.92
C VAL A 56 10.29 1.13 -4.16
N LYS A 57 10.17 2.21 -3.38
CA LYS A 57 9.05 3.14 -3.39
C LYS A 57 9.54 4.58 -3.54
N GLY A 58 9.23 5.17 -4.69
CA GLY A 58 9.39 6.60 -4.95
C GLY A 58 8.10 7.40 -4.69
N GLY A 59 7.93 8.48 -5.44
CA GLY A 59 6.75 9.35 -5.42
C GLY A 59 6.76 10.40 -4.31
N ILE A 60 5.90 11.42 -4.44
CA ILE A 60 5.89 12.59 -3.55
C ILE A 60 4.75 12.52 -2.53
N LYS A 61 3.53 12.20 -2.98
CA LYS A 61 2.32 12.37 -2.17
C LYS A 61 1.83 11.09 -1.50
N LYS A 62 1.79 9.98 -2.25
CA LYS A 62 1.17 8.73 -1.81
C LYS A 62 1.73 7.53 -2.55
N TRP A 63 1.65 6.39 -1.91
CA TRP A 63 1.86 5.07 -2.50
C TRP A 63 0.50 4.40 -2.70
N GLN A 64 0.24 3.94 -3.92
CA GLN A 64 -0.81 2.94 -4.14
C GLN A 64 -0.19 1.58 -3.80
N VAL A 65 -0.53 1.06 -2.63
CA VAL A 65 -0.02 -0.23 -2.15
C VAL A 65 -0.55 -1.33 -3.06
N PHE A 66 -1.87 -1.35 -3.26
CA PHE A 66 -2.51 -2.18 -4.26
C PHE A 66 -3.80 -1.56 -4.82
N LEU A 67 -4.24 -2.11 -5.95
CA LEU A 67 -5.56 -1.96 -6.52
C LEU A 67 -5.98 -3.35 -7.02
N TYR A 68 -6.95 -3.97 -6.34
CA TYR A 68 -7.30 -5.37 -6.56
C TYR A 68 -8.78 -5.54 -6.82
N GLY A 69 -9.10 -6.28 -7.88
CA GLY A 69 -10.45 -6.77 -8.15
C GLY A 69 -10.78 -8.04 -7.35
N LEU A 70 -12.01 -8.53 -7.54
CA LEU A 70 -12.57 -9.67 -6.79
C LEU A 70 -11.67 -10.92 -6.85
N GLY A 71 -11.20 -11.27 -8.04
CA GLY A 71 -10.41 -12.48 -8.25
C GLY A 71 -9.17 -12.57 -7.35
N ARG A 72 -8.52 -11.44 -7.01
CA ARG A 72 -7.35 -11.47 -6.12
C ARG A 72 -7.72 -11.93 -4.70
N PHE A 73 -8.90 -11.57 -4.21
CA PHE A 73 -9.34 -11.95 -2.87
C PHE A 73 -9.91 -13.38 -2.82
N GLU A 74 -10.31 -13.92 -3.96
CA GLU A 74 -10.82 -15.29 -4.10
C GLU A 74 -9.71 -16.31 -4.41
N SER A 75 -8.61 -15.89 -5.04
CA SER A 75 -7.55 -16.81 -5.48
C SER A 75 -6.26 -16.75 -4.66
N ASP A 76 -5.96 -15.62 -4.00
CA ASP A 76 -4.74 -15.47 -3.19
C ASP A 76 -4.95 -16.11 -1.82
N HIS A 77 -4.28 -17.25 -1.58
CA HIS A 77 -4.43 -18.04 -0.37
C HIS A 77 -4.22 -17.23 0.91
N ALA A 78 -3.29 -16.27 0.91
CA ALA A 78 -3.02 -15.45 2.09
C ALA A 78 -4.20 -14.55 2.46
N PHE A 79 -4.97 -14.05 1.49
CA PHE A 79 -6.20 -13.29 1.77
C PHE A 79 -7.35 -14.20 2.20
N ILE A 80 -7.45 -15.40 1.63
CA ILE A 80 -8.48 -16.40 1.97
C ILE A 80 -8.37 -16.80 3.45
N VAL A 81 -7.16 -17.11 3.92
CA VAL A 81 -6.94 -17.58 5.29
C VAL A 81 -6.83 -16.45 6.32
N MET A 82 -6.95 -15.18 5.91
CA MET A 82 -6.80 -14.01 6.78
C MET A 82 -8.04 -13.75 7.66
N ASN A 83 -8.56 -14.79 8.31
CA ASN A 83 -9.65 -14.76 9.29
C ASN A 83 -10.83 -13.85 8.87
N GLY A 84 -11.29 -14.03 7.62
CA GLY A 84 -12.41 -13.30 7.05
C GLY A 84 -12.12 -11.89 6.55
N ILE A 85 -10.89 -11.38 6.62
CA ILE A 85 -10.54 -10.08 6.00
C ILE A 85 -10.69 -10.14 4.48
N GLY A 86 -10.18 -11.18 3.82
CA GLY A 86 -10.37 -11.38 2.37
C GLY A 86 -11.84 -11.46 1.99
N ALA A 87 -12.64 -12.19 2.78
CA ALA A 87 -14.09 -12.29 2.58
C ALA A 87 -14.79 -10.92 2.69
N LEU A 88 -14.46 -10.11 3.71
CA LEU A 88 -15.03 -8.76 3.85
C LEU A 88 -14.62 -7.82 2.71
N LEU A 89 -13.42 -7.97 2.17
CA LEU A 89 -12.96 -7.22 0.99
C LEU A 89 -13.77 -7.61 -0.26
N ALA A 90 -14.05 -8.91 -0.44
CA ALA A 90 -14.94 -9.40 -1.48
C ALA A 90 -16.39 -8.91 -1.28
N GLU A 91 -16.91 -8.90 -0.05
CA GLU A 91 -18.22 -8.32 0.28
C GLU A 91 -18.29 -6.83 -0.07
N CYS A 92 -17.22 -6.06 0.19
CA CYS A 92 -17.14 -4.65 -0.22
C CYS A 92 -17.26 -4.49 -1.74
N ILE A 93 -16.65 -5.39 -2.52
CA ILE A 93 -16.75 -5.40 -3.98
C ILE A 93 -18.17 -5.77 -4.45
N ASN A 94 -18.81 -6.72 -3.76
CA ASN A 94 -20.13 -7.22 -4.08
C ASN A 94 -21.28 -6.29 -3.62
N ALA A 95 -21.00 -5.29 -2.77
CA ALA A 95 -21.93 -4.21 -2.48
C ALA A 95 -22.29 -3.37 -3.73
N PHE A 96 -21.41 -3.37 -4.74
CA PHE A 96 -21.59 -2.65 -5.99
C PHE A 96 -22.24 -3.54 -7.06
N PRO A 97 -23.14 -2.98 -7.90
CA PRO A 97 -23.74 -3.74 -8.99
C PRO A 97 -22.69 -4.18 -10.01
N THR A 98 -22.94 -5.24 -10.78
CA THR A 98 -21.93 -5.84 -11.66
C THR A 98 -21.38 -4.89 -12.74
N THR A 99 -22.13 -3.87 -13.13
CA THR A 99 -21.77 -2.95 -14.22
C THR A 99 -21.72 -1.50 -13.74
N TYR A 100 -20.78 -0.72 -14.28
CA TYR A 100 -20.66 0.71 -14.00
C TYR A 100 -21.93 1.50 -14.37
N ALA A 101 -22.59 1.13 -15.46
CA ALA A 101 -23.85 1.75 -15.90
C ALA A 101 -24.97 1.65 -14.85
N LYS A 102 -25.14 0.47 -14.22
CA LYS A 102 -26.10 0.28 -13.11
C LYS A 102 -25.74 1.14 -11.91
N TYR A 103 -24.47 1.19 -11.53
CA TYR A 103 -24.01 2.05 -10.43
C TYR A 103 -24.24 3.53 -10.69
N ARG A 104 -24.09 3.99 -11.94
CA ARG A 104 -24.36 5.38 -12.32
C ARG A 104 -25.82 5.79 -12.11
N ARG A 105 -26.77 4.86 -12.21
CA ARG A 105 -28.22 5.11 -12.02
C ARG A 105 -28.58 5.25 -10.54
N ASP A 106 -27.95 4.46 -9.67
CA ASP A 106 -28.18 4.52 -8.23
C ASP A 106 -26.88 4.30 -7.43
N LYS A 107 -26.19 5.41 -7.18
CA LYS A 107 -24.96 5.41 -6.39
C LYS A 107 -25.25 5.28 -4.90
N VAL A 108 -26.40 5.79 -4.45
CA VAL A 108 -26.72 5.88 -3.02
C VAL A 108 -26.93 4.48 -2.47
N ALA A 109 -27.72 3.64 -3.14
CA ALA A 109 -27.96 2.27 -2.69
C ALA A 109 -26.67 1.43 -2.63
N ALA A 110 -25.77 1.57 -3.61
CA ALA A 110 -24.48 0.86 -3.58
C ALA A 110 -23.59 1.30 -2.41
N LYS A 111 -23.57 2.60 -2.12
CA LYS A 111 -22.79 3.13 -1.01
C LYS A 111 -23.38 2.76 0.35
N GLU A 112 -24.70 2.72 0.50
CA GLU A 112 -25.36 2.26 1.73
C GLU A 112 -25.03 0.78 1.99
N ARG A 113 -25.11 -0.07 0.97
CA ARG A 113 -24.70 -1.48 1.08
C ARG A 113 -23.22 -1.63 1.46
N LEU A 114 -22.34 -0.77 0.97
CA LEU A 114 -20.91 -0.82 1.27
C LEU A 114 -20.60 -0.54 2.74
N ARG A 115 -21.42 0.24 3.44
CA ARG A 115 -21.15 0.65 4.84
C ARG A 115 -21.00 -0.57 5.75
N ILE A 116 -21.88 -1.55 5.60
CA ILE A 116 -21.92 -2.75 6.43
C ILE A 116 -20.58 -3.53 6.41
N PRO A 117 -20.08 -3.99 5.25
CA PRO A 117 -18.79 -4.69 5.22
C PRO A 117 -17.61 -3.78 5.56
N MET A 118 -17.66 -2.47 5.27
CA MET A 118 -16.59 -1.53 5.65
C MET A 118 -16.47 -1.35 7.17
N VAL A 119 -17.59 -1.30 7.91
CA VAL A 119 -17.59 -1.26 9.37
C VAL A 119 -16.99 -2.55 9.93
N LYS A 120 -17.49 -3.71 9.47
CA LYS A 120 -16.96 -5.02 9.89
C LYS A 120 -15.46 -5.15 9.62
N LEU A 121 -15.01 -4.65 8.48
CA LEU A 121 -13.59 -4.67 8.10
C LEU A 121 -12.74 -3.81 9.03
N ALA A 122 -13.20 -2.60 9.35
CA ALA A 122 -12.53 -1.74 10.32
C ALA A 122 -12.46 -2.40 11.70
N GLU A 123 -13.56 -2.97 12.20
CA GLU A 123 -13.58 -3.67 13.49
C GLU A 123 -12.59 -4.84 13.53
N LYS A 124 -12.53 -5.66 12.48
CA LYS A 124 -11.52 -6.73 12.41
C LYS A 124 -10.09 -6.21 12.38
N LEU A 125 -9.85 -5.11 11.66
CA LEU A 125 -8.52 -4.52 11.54
C LEU A 125 -8.07 -3.75 12.78
N LYS A 126 -8.95 -3.46 13.75
CA LYS A 126 -8.54 -2.90 15.06
C LYS A 126 -7.74 -3.90 15.88
N GLU A 127 -7.90 -5.20 15.64
CA GLU A 127 -7.11 -6.23 16.32
C GLU A 127 -5.68 -6.21 15.80
N ARG A 128 -4.71 -5.82 16.65
CA ARG A 128 -3.30 -5.65 16.28
C ARG A 128 -2.70 -6.84 15.49
N PRO A 129 -2.88 -8.11 15.89
CA PRO A 129 -2.34 -9.24 15.11
C PRO A 129 -2.90 -9.28 13.68
N ARG A 130 -4.19 -8.95 13.51
CA ARG A 130 -4.84 -8.93 12.20
C ARG A 130 -4.37 -7.76 11.35
N LEU A 131 -4.19 -6.59 11.96
CA LEU A 131 -3.61 -5.43 11.27
C LEU A 131 -2.20 -5.73 10.77
N LYS A 132 -1.35 -6.32 11.63
CA LYS A 132 0.01 -6.72 11.26
C LYS A 132 0.01 -7.74 10.12
N ALA A 133 -0.85 -8.76 10.18
CA ALA A 133 -0.99 -9.73 9.09
C ALA A 133 -1.44 -9.07 7.77
N PHE A 134 -2.43 -8.17 7.84
CA PHE A 134 -2.91 -7.42 6.68
C PHE A 134 -1.81 -6.53 6.09
N LEU A 135 -1.05 -5.81 6.91
CA LEU A 135 0.05 -4.95 6.48
C LEU A 135 1.20 -5.78 5.89
N ASN A 136 1.56 -6.90 6.50
CA ASN A 136 2.59 -7.80 6.00
C ASN A 136 2.21 -8.35 4.61
N LYS A 137 0.96 -8.79 4.43
CA LYS A 137 0.49 -9.21 3.11
C LYS A 137 0.46 -8.07 2.10
N SER A 138 -0.07 -6.91 2.50
CA SER A 138 -0.32 -5.80 1.56
C SER A 138 0.96 -5.10 1.12
N LEU A 139 1.91 -4.90 2.02
CA LEU A 139 3.16 -4.18 1.75
C LEU A 139 4.30 -5.10 1.30
N PHE A 140 4.32 -6.34 1.80
CA PHE A 140 5.47 -7.24 1.67
C PHE A 140 5.13 -8.62 1.09
N ASN A 141 3.96 -8.74 0.44
CA ASN A 141 3.41 -9.98 -0.11
C ASN A 141 3.45 -11.18 0.86
N GLY A 142 3.32 -10.94 2.16
CA GLY A 142 3.30 -12.00 3.17
C GLY A 142 4.69 -12.41 3.68
N GLY A 143 5.72 -11.61 3.40
CA GLY A 143 7.09 -11.84 3.84
C GLY A 143 8.06 -12.18 2.71
N GLU A 144 7.56 -12.33 1.48
CA GLU A 144 8.41 -12.51 0.28
C GLU A 144 9.27 -11.28 0.00
N VAL A 145 8.82 -10.10 0.43
CA VAL A 145 9.62 -8.87 0.36
C VAL A 145 10.25 -8.58 1.72
N ASN A 146 11.57 -8.51 1.74
CA ASN A 146 12.38 -8.35 2.95
C ASN A 146 12.46 -6.90 3.41
N TYR A 147 12.48 -5.96 2.46
CA TYR A 147 12.75 -4.56 2.75
C TYR A 147 11.74 -3.61 2.10
N LEU A 148 11.40 -2.55 2.84
CA LEU A 148 10.83 -1.33 2.27
C LEU A 148 11.99 -0.36 2.02
N THR A 149 12.26 -0.07 0.76
CA THR A 149 13.27 0.92 0.36
C THR A 149 12.55 2.15 -0.16
N VAL A 150 12.74 3.32 0.46
CA VAL A 150 12.07 4.57 0.07
C VAL A 150 13.09 5.59 -0.41
N LYS A 151 12.92 6.12 -1.62
CA LYS A 151 13.69 7.28 -2.08
C LYS A 151 13.05 8.57 -1.55
N GLN A 152 13.80 9.36 -0.79
CA GLN A 152 13.41 10.67 -0.30
C GLN A 152 14.63 11.61 -0.32
N ASP A 153 14.46 12.80 -0.89
CA ASP A 153 15.51 13.82 -1.00
C ASP A 153 16.82 13.26 -1.62
N GLU A 154 16.67 12.50 -2.71
CA GLU A 154 17.74 11.79 -3.43
C GLU A 154 18.53 10.73 -2.64
N VAL A 155 18.06 10.37 -1.44
CA VAL A 155 18.62 9.32 -0.58
C VAL A 155 17.63 8.16 -0.43
N PHE A 156 18.14 6.94 -0.40
CA PHE A 156 17.37 5.72 -0.13
C PHE A 156 17.40 5.38 1.35
N HIS A 157 16.21 5.19 1.92
CA HIS A 157 16.00 4.77 3.29
C HIS A 157 15.51 3.33 3.30
N VAL A 158 16.29 2.42 3.89
CA VAL A 158 16.02 0.98 3.91
C VAL A 158 15.54 0.56 5.29
N PHE A 159 14.37 -0.07 5.32
CA PHE A 159 13.74 -0.60 6.53
C PHE A 159 13.43 -2.09 6.35
N LEU A 160 13.72 -2.89 7.38
CA LEU A 160 13.33 -4.30 7.43
C LEU A 160 11.80 -4.42 7.54
N ASN A 161 11.21 -5.36 6.79
CA ASN A 161 9.77 -5.57 6.74
C ASN A 161 9.14 -5.73 8.12
N LYS A 162 9.77 -6.49 9.02
CA LYS A 162 9.32 -6.72 10.39
C LYS A 162 9.25 -5.42 11.18
N ASP A 163 10.28 -4.59 11.11
CA ASP A 163 10.32 -3.31 11.82
C ASP A 163 9.19 -2.38 11.33
N VAL A 164 8.94 -2.37 10.01
CA VAL A 164 7.84 -1.59 9.41
C VAL A 164 6.47 -2.13 9.85
N VAL A 165 6.23 -3.44 9.76
CA VAL A 165 4.96 -4.07 10.12
C VAL A 165 4.66 -3.88 11.60
N ASP A 166 5.64 -4.08 12.47
CA ASP A 166 5.50 -3.89 13.91
C ASP A 166 5.20 -2.41 14.23
N THR A 167 6.01 -1.49 13.69
CA THR A 167 5.81 -0.05 13.88
C THR A 167 4.42 0.41 13.44
N LEU A 168 3.99 0.05 12.23
CA LEU A 168 2.67 0.44 11.72
C LEU A 168 1.55 -0.25 12.52
N GLY A 169 1.67 -1.55 12.77
CA GLY A 169 0.62 -2.31 13.47
C GLY A 169 0.43 -1.94 14.94
N ASP A 170 1.48 -1.47 15.61
CA ASP A 170 1.42 -1.09 17.02
C ASP A 170 0.96 0.36 17.24
N ASN A 171 1.16 1.23 16.25
CA ASN A 171 0.92 2.68 16.39
C ASN A 171 -0.30 3.19 15.61
N LEU A 172 -0.84 2.45 14.64
CA LEU A 172 -1.98 2.91 13.85
C LEU A 172 -3.32 2.63 14.54
N GLU A 173 -4.13 3.69 14.66
CA GLU A 173 -5.56 3.60 14.96
C GLU A 173 -6.33 3.23 13.69
N VAL A 174 -7.28 2.30 13.81
CA VAL A 174 -8.18 1.92 12.71
C VAL A 174 -9.58 2.46 12.96
N CYS A 175 -10.11 3.23 12.01
CA CYS A 175 -11.48 3.74 12.08
C CYS A 175 -12.12 3.87 10.70
N ASN A 176 -13.43 4.01 10.62
CA ASN A 176 -14.11 4.33 9.37
C ASN A 176 -14.09 5.85 9.08
N SER A 177 -14.22 6.21 7.80
CA SER A 177 -14.42 7.60 7.40
C SER A 177 -15.76 8.17 7.88
N ARG A 178 -15.82 9.45 8.25
CA ARG A 178 -17.06 10.17 8.60
C ARG A 178 -17.54 11.04 7.43
N ALA A 179 -18.85 11.29 7.35
CA ALA A 179 -19.40 12.32 6.47
C ALA A 179 -19.25 13.69 7.14
N ILE A 180 -18.34 14.51 6.62
CA ILE A 180 -18.03 15.84 7.19
C ILE A 180 -18.63 17.00 6.39
N SER A 181 -19.27 16.71 5.25
CA SER A 181 -19.89 17.73 4.39
C SER A 181 -21.13 17.17 3.71
N ALA A 182 -22.04 18.06 3.31
CA ALA A 182 -23.27 17.70 2.61
C ALA A 182 -22.98 16.81 1.38
N GLY A 183 -23.75 15.73 1.24
CA GLY A 183 -23.62 14.77 0.13
C GLY A 183 -22.49 13.73 0.30
N GLN A 184 -21.76 13.75 1.41
CA GLN A 184 -20.87 12.64 1.78
C GLN A 184 -21.64 11.54 2.52
N MET A 185 -21.17 10.30 2.39
CA MET A 185 -21.68 9.16 3.14
C MET A 185 -20.56 8.65 4.06
N PRO A 186 -20.86 8.33 5.33
CA PRO A 186 -19.88 7.73 6.22
C PRO A 186 -19.52 6.31 5.78
N GLU A 187 -18.47 5.76 6.40
CA GLU A 187 -18.09 4.34 6.28
C GLU A 187 -17.80 3.88 4.84
N GLN A 188 -17.39 4.81 3.97
CA GLN A 188 -16.96 4.49 2.61
C GLN A 188 -15.48 4.12 2.53
N LYS A 189 -14.74 4.32 3.62
CA LYS A 189 -13.33 3.94 3.76
C LYS A 189 -13.04 3.36 5.13
N VAL A 190 -12.06 2.48 5.19
CA VAL A 190 -11.28 2.20 6.40
C VAL A 190 -10.04 3.08 6.38
N LEU A 191 -9.80 3.79 7.47
CA LEU A 191 -8.69 4.72 7.66
C LEU A 191 -7.72 4.12 8.67
N LEU A 192 -6.43 4.23 8.37
CA LEU A 192 -5.34 3.96 9.31
C LEU A 192 -4.75 5.31 9.72
N ARG A 193 -4.77 5.64 11.00
CA ARG A 193 -4.43 6.98 11.53
C ARG A 193 -3.31 6.91 12.55
N TYR A 194 -2.53 7.98 12.62
CA TYR A 194 -1.53 8.20 13.65
C TYR A 194 -1.61 9.65 14.11
N ASN A 195 -1.69 9.90 15.42
CA ASN A 195 -1.86 11.23 16.01
C ASN A 195 -2.96 12.07 15.33
N GLY A 196 -4.11 11.44 15.11
CA GLY A 196 -5.27 12.06 14.47
C GLY A 196 -5.14 12.31 12.96
N LYS A 197 -3.99 12.03 12.34
CA LYS A 197 -3.76 12.19 10.89
C LYS A 197 -3.99 10.87 10.15
N ASN A 198 -4.66 10.89 9.00
CA ASN A 198 -4.76 9.71 8.12
C ASN A 198 -3.39 9.41 7.49
N LEU A 199 -2.95 8.16 7.59
CA LEU A 199 -1.74 7.60 6.96
C LEU A 199 -2.10 6.57 5.88
N GLY A 200 -3.14 5.76 6.11
CA GLY A 200 -3.62 4.75 5.17
C GLY A 200 -5.11 4.90 4.87
N GLU A 201 -5.50 4.56 3.65
CA GLU A 201 -6.90 4.58 3.20
C GLU A 201 -7.20 3.35 2.36
N LEU A 202 -8.18 2.57 2.83
CA LEU A 202 -8.73 1.43 2.12
C LEU A 202 -10.15 1.79 1.66
N GLU A 203 -10.38 1.79 0.35
CA GLU A 203 -11.63 2.26 -0.23
C GLU A 203 -11.97 1.54 -1.53
N MET A 204 -13.24 1.60 -1.92
CA MET A 204 -13.68 1.11 -3.22
C MET A 204 -13.39 2.12 -4.33
N ARG A 205 -12.77 1.64 -5.40
CA ARG A 205 -12.60 2.36 -6.65
C ARG A 205 -13.81 2.13 -7.56
N ASN A 206 -14.47 3.23 -7.92
CA ASN A 206 -15.70 3.23 -8.71
C ASN A 206 -15.84 4.50 -9.57
N ASP A 207 -14.72 5.11 -9.96
CA ASP A 207 -14.68 6.40 -10.65
C ASP A 207 -14.73 6.30 -12.18
N SER A 208 -14.55 5.10 -12.74
CA SER A 208 -14.61 4.84 -14.18
C SER A 208 -15.05 3.41 -14.47
N GLU A 209 -15.35 3.11 -15.73
CA GLU A 209 -15.64 1.75 -16.20
C GLU A 209 -14.40 0.85 -16.18
N ILE A 210 -13.22 1.41 -16.50
CA ILE A 210 -11.93 0.69 -16.46
C ILE A 210 -11.57 0.28 -15.04
N HIS A 211 -11.74 1.20 -14.09
CA HIS A 211 -11.44 0.98 -12.67
C HIS A 211 -12.72 0.98 -11.84
N TYR A 212 -13.47 -0.10 -12.00
CA TYR A 212 -14.74 -0.34 -11.34
C TYR A 212 -14.66 -1.62 -10.50
N ARG A 213 -15.19 -1.57 -9.26
CA ARG A 213 -15.25 -2.73 -8.35
C ARG A 213 -13.89 -3.28 -7.95
N GLU A 214 -12.96 -2.37 -7.71
CA GLU A 214 -11.63 -2.69 -7.20
C GLU A 214 -11.45 -2.08 -5.80
N VAL A 215 -10.83 -2.81 -4.88
CA VAL A 215 -10.38 -2.24 -3.60
C VAL A 215 -9.03 -1.57 -3.84
N ARG A 216 -8.93 -0.31 -3.42
CA ARG A 216 -7.68 0.45 -3.43
C ARG A 216 -7.18 0.62 -2.00
N PHE A 217 -5.92 0.26 -1.77
CA PHE A 217 -5.21 0.62 -0.55
C PHE A 217 -4.12 1.63 -0.87
N ASN A 218 -4.24 2.84 -0.31
CA ASN A 218 -3.23 3.89 -0.43
C ASN A 218 -2.60 4.20 0.92
N MET A 219 -1.35 4.64 0.89
CA MET A 219 -0.69 5.25 2.03
C MET A 219 -0.11 6.62 1.67
N ILE A 220 -0.17 7.58 2.61
CA ILE A 220 0.28 8.96 2.44
C ILE A 220 1.77 9.04 2.79
N LYS A 221 2.63 8.98 1.77
CA LYS A 221 4.09 8.84 1.93
C LYS A 221 4.68 9.74 3.01
N PRO A 222 4.51 11.09 2.98
CA PRO A 222 5.18 11.94 3.96
C PRO A 222 4.84 11.60 5.41
N LYS A 223 3.58 11.23 5.68
CA LYS A 223 3.11 10.90 7.03
C LYS A 223 3.54 9.50 7.47
N VAL A 224 3.63 8.55 6.53
CA VAL A 224 4.21 7.25 6.83
C VAL A 224 5.69 7.40 7.15
N MET A 225 6.42 8.17 6.36
CA MET A 225 7.84 8.45 6.61
C MET A 225 8.07 9.17 7.93
N GLU A 226 7.22 10.15 8.29
CA GLU A 226 7.22 10.80 9.62
C GLU A 226 7.16 9.76 10.74
N LEU A 227 6.18 8.84 10.69
CA LEU A 227 6.05 7.75 11.68
C LEU A 227 7.25 6.79 11.66
N LEU A 228 7.73 6.37 10.49
CA LEU A 228 8.85 5.43 10.39
C LEU A 228 10.14 6.03 10.93
N PHE A 229 10.45 7.29 10.61
CA PHE A 229 11.62 7.97 11.16
C PHE A 229 11.51 8.25 12.65
N GLU A 230 10.29 8.51 13.16
CA GLU A 230 10.07 8.71 14.59
C GLU A 230 10.30 7.43 15.39
N LYS A 231 9.84 6.27 14.88
CA LYS A 231 9.84 5.00 15.64
C LYS A 231 10.98 4.06 15.30
N ILE A 232 11.59 4.19 14.13
CA ILE A 232 12.68 3.34 13.66
C ILE A 232 13.90 4.24 13.46
N PRO A 233 14.90 4.22 14.36
CA PRO A 233 16.06 5.11 14.25
C PRO A 233 16.94 4.74 13.06
N MET A 234 17.64 5.73 12.50
CA MET A 234 18.73 5.47 11.55
C MET A 234 19.90 4.85 12.34
N THR A 235 20.32 3.66 11.93
CA THR A 235 21.32 2.87 12.68
C THR A 235 22.66 2.77 11.96
N LYS A 236 22.68 2.88 10.63
CA LYS A 236 23.93 2.83 9.86
C LYS A 236 23.78 3.50 8.49
N LYS A 237 24.83 4.16 8.04
CA LYS A 237 25.01 4.61 6.66
C LYS A 237 25.71 3.50 5.87
N PHE A 238 25.08 2.99 4.81
CA PHE A 238 25.71 2.02 3.92
C PHE A 238 26.70 2.71 2.97
N ASN A 239 26.24 3.80 2.35
CA ASN A 239 27.05 4.74 1.57
C ASN A 239 26.34 6.11 1.52
N ASP A 240 26.80 7.05 0.69
CA ASP A 240 26.23 8.40 0.59
C ASP A 240 24.78 8.44 0.11
N LYS A 241 24.32 7.39 -0.57
CA LYS A 241 22.96 7.29 -1.13
C LYS A 241 22.04 6.36 -0.35
N VAL A 242 22.56 5.53 0.56
CA VAL A 242 21.76 4.47 1.21
C VAL A 242 21.93 4.52 2.73
N LEU A 243 20.82 4.79 3.41
CA LEU A 243 20.70 4.83 4.87
C LEU A 243 19.88 3.64 5.37
N MET A 244 20.34 3.01 6.44
CA MET A 244 19.70 1.86 7.06
C MET A 244 19.09 2.22 8.41
N TYR A 245 17.91 1.67 8.66
CA TYR A 245 17.11 1.96 9.84
C TYR A 245 16.83 0.69 10.65
N GLY A 246 16.72 0.84 11.97
CA GLY A 246 16.33 -0.25 12.87
C GLY A 246 17.28 -1.45 12.79
N ASN A 247 16.70 -2.65 12.62
CA ASN A 247 17.41 -3.92 12.57
C ASN A 247 18.02 -4.23 11.19
N THR A 248 17.84 -3.36 10.19
CA THR A 248 18.33 -3.55 8.81
C THR A 248 19.83 -3.93 8.74
N PRO A 249 20.77 -3.29 9.47
CA PRO A 249 22.20 -3.62 9.39
C PRO A 249 22.58 -5.03 9.88
N ARG A 250 21.67 -5.75 10.53
CA ARG A 250 21.89 -7.14 10.94
C ARG A 250 21.85 -8.12 9.76
N ARG A 251 21.31 -7.68 8.62
CA ARG A 251 21.08 -8.55 7.45
C ARG A 251 21.53 -7.90 6.14
N PHE A 252 21.15 -6.64 5.90
CA PHE A 252 21.51 -5.92 4.69
C PHE A 252 23.02 -5.64 4.60
N GLY A 253 23.61 -5.79 3.42
CA GLY A 253 25.04 -5.51 3.20
C GLY A 253 25.99 -6.63 3.63
N ARG A 254 25.47 -7.82 3.92
CA ARG A 254 26.26 -9.01 4.33
C ARG A 254 26.35 -10.00 3.16
N TRP A 255 27.00 -9.57 2.10
CA TRP A 255 27.37 -10.40 0.95
C TRP A 255 28.88 -10.39 0.76
#